data_AF-A0A0C1FKA0-F1
#
_entry.id   AF-A0A0C1FKA0-F1
#
_cell.length_a   1.000
_cell.length_b   1.000
_cell.length_c   1.000
_cell.angle_alpha   90.00
_cell.angle_beta   90.00
_cell.angle_gamma   90.00
#
_symmetry.space_group_name_H-M   'P 1'
#
loop_
_entity.id
_entity.type
_entity.pdbx_description
1 polymer ?
#
loop_
_entity_poly.entity_id
_entity_poly.type
_entity_poly.pdbx_seq_one_letter_code
_entity_poly.pdbx_strand_id
1 'polypeptide(L)'
;MLKKAKEISDEKNLKNISFHAENIMEYHFDSKKYDVVFFHASLHHFDHIPEFLQKVVIKNLVPNGLLIINEFVGSNWLQYSKLQLKYINKAISIIPKEYRKIFKTNIYKNNYYGSGILRMIIADPSECVDSISILPAIHEKFNTIEEKFYGNNILQSALKDISHHFVELNPEKKKVLHQIFDMEDELLEKHPSDFVFGIYEMKT
;
A
#
# COMPACT_ATOMS: atom_id res chain seq x y z
N MET A 1 -15.79 -11.69 -1.18
CA MET A 1 -14.49 -12.21 -0.70
C MET A 1 -14.63 -12.99 0.61
N LEU A 2 -15.23 -12.44 1.68
CA LEU A 2 -15.33 -13.11 2.99
C LEU A 2 -16.04 -14.48 2.96
N LYS A 3 -17.13 -14.64 2.19
CA LYS A 3 -17.78 -15.96 2.00
C LYS A 3 -16.80 -17.00 1.47
N LYS A 4 -15.99 -16.64 0.48
CA LYS A 4 -14.98 -17.54 -0.10
C LYS A 4 -13.87 -17.86 0.90
N ALA A 5 -13.45 -16.88 1.71
CA ALA A 5 -12.49 -17.11 2.78
C ALA A 5 -13.03 -18.08 3.84
N LYS A 6 -14.32 -17.96 4.21
CA LYS A 6 -15.00 -18.90 5.11
C LYS A 6 -15.07 -20.31 4.53
N GLU A 7 -15.46 -20.45 3.26
CA GLU A 7 -15.48 -21.73 2.56
C GLU A 7 -14.09 -22.41 2.60
N ILE A 8 -13.02 -21.68 2.27
CA ILE A 8 -11.64 -22.20 2.31
C ILE A 8 -11.23 -22.58 3.74
N SER A 9 -11.62 -21.80 4.74
CA SER A 9 -11.36 -22.09 6.16
C SER A 9 -12.04 -23.39 6.59
N ASP A 10 -13.29 -23.60 6.17
CA ASP A 10 -14.08 -24.79 6.47
C ASP A 10 -13.53 -26.04 5.78
N GLU A 11 -13.17 -25.93 4.50
CA GLU A 11 -12.49 -26.99 3.74
C GLU A 11 -11.19 -27.43 4.42
N LYS A 12 -10.47 -26.50 5.04
CA LYS A 12 -9.23 -26.76 5.79
C LYS A 12 -9.47 -27.11 7.27
N ASN A 13 -10.71 -27.17 7.73
CA ASN A 13 -11.10 -27.44 9.12
C ASN A 13 -10.44 -26.49 10.14
N LEU A 14 -10.25 -25.22 9.77
CA LEU A 14 -9.70 -24.18 10.64
C LEU A 14 -10.83 -23.61 11.51
N LYS A 15 -10.77 -23.88 12.82
CA LYS A 15 -11.83 -23.53 13.78
C LYS A 15 -11.56 -22.25 14.60
N ASN A 16 -10.38 -21.68 14.44
CA ASN A 16 -9.88 -20.53 15.21
C ASN A 16 -9.88 -19.22 14.40
N ILE A 17 -10.71 -19.12 13.36
CA ILE A 17 -10.81 -17.94 12.50
C ILE A 17 -12.27 -17.50 12.43
N SER A 18 -12.51 -16.22 12.69
CA SER A 18 -13.81 -15.57 12.54
C SER A 18 -13.73 -14.49 11.46
N PHE A 19 -14.74 -14.42 10.59
CA PHE A 19 -14.83 -13.43 9.52
C PHE A 19 -16.03 -12.52 9.80
N HIS A 20 -15.81 -11.21 9.73
CA HIS A 20 -16.83 -10.20 10.03
C HIS A 20 -16.96 -9.25 8.85
N ALA A 21 -18.19 -8.94 8.45
CA ALA A 21 -18.52 -8.02 7.37
C ALA A 21 -19.27 -6.82 7.97
N GLU A 22 -18.52 -5.95 8.64
CA GLU A 22 -19.07 -4.86 9.46
C GLU A 22 -18.28 -3.57 9.28
N ASN A 23 -18.86 -2.45 9.72
CA ASN A 23 -18.14 -1.20 9.85
C ASN A 23 -17.22 -1.28 11.07
N ILE A 24 -15.90 -1.29 10.85
CA ILE A 24 -14.92 -1.40 11.94
C ILE A 24 -15.00 -0.24 12.95
N MET A 25 -15.51 0.93 12.52
CA MET A 25 -15.70 2.08 13.39
C MET A 25 -16.83 1.87 14.41
N GLU A 26 -17.75 0.95 14.12
CA GLU A 26 -18.89 0.59 14.96
C GLU A 26 -18.74 -0.81 15.57
N TYR A 27 -17.72 -1.57 15.15
CA TYR A 27 -17.48 -2.92 15.65
C TYR A 27 -17.03 -2.89 17.11
N HIS A 28 -17.73 -3.66 17.94
CA HIS A 28 -17.46 -3.73 19.37
C HIS A 28 -16.44 -4.81 19.66
N PHE A 29 -15.17 -4.44 19.57
CA PHE A 29 -14.07 -5.27 20.06
C PHE A 29 -14.08 -5.34 21.58
N ASP A 30 -13.70 -6.51 22.10
CA ASP A 30 -13.32 -6.62 23.51
C ASP A 30 -12.05 -5.79 23.77
N SER A 31 -12.15 -4.85 24.69
CA SER A 31 -11.05 -3.96 25.08
C SER A 31 -9.87 -4.77 25.65
N LYS A 32 -8.64 -4.38 25.25
CA LYS A 32 -7.38 -4.99 25.71
C LYS A 32 -7.35 -6.52 25.60
N LYS A 33 -7.77 -7.06 24.44
CA LYS A 33 -7.85 -8.51 24.20
C LYS A 33 -6.83 -9.00 23.17
N TYR A 34 -6.40 -8.15 22.25
CA TYR A 34 -5.62 -8.58 21.09
C TYR A 34 -4.12 -8.36 21.33
N ASP A 35 -3.32 -9.41 21.13
CA ASP A 35 -1.87 -9.32 21.18
C ASP A 35 -1.28 -8.60 19.95
N VAL A 36 -1.95 -8.76 18.79
CA VAL A 36 -1.50 -8.22 17.51
C VAL A 36 -2.68 -7.68 16.72
N VAL A 37 -2.50 -6.50 16.13
CA VAL A 37 -3.35 -5.96 15.06
C VAL A 37 -2.53 -5.88 13.78
N PHE A 38 -3.08 -6.39 12.68
CA PHE A 38 -2.37 -6.48 11.40
C PHE A 38 -3.18 -5.81 10.29
N PHE A 39 -2.53 -4.89 9.56
CA PHE A 39 -3.04 -4.30 8.33
C PHE A 39 -2.16 -4.71 7.15
N HIS A 40 -2.81 -5.11 6.06
CA HIS A 40 -2.13 -5.47 4.82
C HIS A 40 -2.89 -4.84 3.66
N ALA A 41 -2.31 -3.80 3.07
CA ALA A 41 -2.95 -3.00 2.03
C ALA A 41 -4.41 -2.64 2.37
N SER A 42 -4.66 -2.24 3.61
CA SER A 42 -5.97 -1.90 4.14
C SER A 42 -5.99 -0.66 5.03
N LEU A 43 -4.90 -0.32 5.71
CA LEU A 43 -4.86 0.84 6.62
C LEU A 43 -5.05 2.17 5.88
N HIS A 44 -4.56 2.28 4.64
CA HIS A 44 -4.69 3.47 3.81
C HIS A 44 -6.12 3.77 3.35
N HIS A 45 -7.09 2.89 3.63
CA HIS A 45 -8.51 3.14 3.39
C HIS A 45 -9.19 3.89 4.54
N PHE A 46 -8.52 4.10 5.68
CA PHE A 46 -9.08 4.83 6.81
C PHE A 46 -8.72 6.32 6.75
N ASP A 47 -9.66 7.16 7.15
CA ASP A 47 -9.43 8.58 7.38
C ASP A 47 -9.14 8.86 8.86
N HIS A 48 -8.74 10.09 9.18
CA HIS A 48 -8.44 10.53 10.54
C HIS A 48 -7.52 9.54 11.29
N ILE A 49 -6.43 9.12 10.65
CA ILE A 49 -5.61 7.99 11.11
C ILE A 49 -5.21 8.08 12.60
N PRO A 50 -4.77 9.24 13.15
CA PRO A 50 -4.48 9.33 14.58
C PRO A 50 -5.66 8.95 15.48
N GLU A 51 -6.87 9.37 15.11
CA GLU A 51 -8.10 9.05 15.85
C GLU A 51 -8.47 7.57 15.69
N PHE A 52 -8.40 7.04 14.46
CA PHE A 52 -8.64 5.63 14.17
C PHE A 52 -7.73 4.72 15.00
N LEU A 53 -6.41 4.97 14.98
CA LEU A 53 -5.45 4.22 15.77
C LEU A 53 -5.79 4.28 17.26
N GLN A 54 -6.16 5.45 17.78
CA GLN A 54 -6.51 5.60 19.19
C GLN A 54 -7.79 4.86 19.59
N LYS A 55 -8.85 5.01 18.80
CA LYS A 55 -10.20 4.51 19.14
C LYS A 55 -10.39 3.03 18.84
N VAL A 56 -9.71 2.51 17.82
CA VAL A 56 -9.91 1.15 17.30
C VAL A 56 -8.71 0.26 17.60
N VAL A 57 -7.49 0.71 17.33
CA VAL A 57 -6.30 -0.16 17.45
C VAL A 57 -5.82 -0.20 18.91
N ILE A 58 -5.37 0.93 19.44
CA ILE A 58 -4.77 1.07 20.78
C ILE A 58 -5.75 0.64 21.87
N LYS A 59 -7.03 1.02 21.77
CA LYS A 59 -8.06 0.66 22.74
C LYS A 59 -8.21 -0.86 22.92
N ASN A 60 -8.00 -1.63 21.86
CA ASN A 60 -8.29 -3.05 21.83
C ASN A 60 -7.02 -3.93 21.95
N LEU A 61 -5.84 -3.34 21.80
CA LEU A 61 -4.57 -4.01 22.07
C LEU A 61 -4.33 -4.20 23.58
N VAL A 62 -3.71 -5.32 23.94
CA VAL A 62 -3.15 -5.54 25.28
C VAL A 62 -1.97 -4.57 25.54
N PRO A 63 -1.57 -4.32 26.81
CA PRO A 63 -0.30 -3.67 27.10
C PRO A 63 0.86 -4.38 26.38
N ASN A 64 1.76 -3.62 25.75
CA ASN A 64 2.84 -4.13 24.88
C ASN A 64 2.35 -4.93 23.65
N GLY A 65 1.08 -4.77 23.26
CA GLY A 65 0.55 -5.35 22.03
C GLY A 65 1.22 -4.76 20.78
N LEU A 66 1.22 -5.53 19.70
CA LEU A 66 1.89 -5.19 18.46
C LEU A 66 0.93 -4.67 17.39
N LEU A 67 1.38 -3.66 16.66
CA LEU A 67 0.81 -3.25 15.38
C LEU A 67 1.77 -3.69 14.27
N ILE A 68 1.26 -4.43 13.28
CA ILE A 68 2.01 -4.81 12.09
C ILE A 68 1.32 -4.22 10.87
N ILE A 69 2.08 -3.56 9.99
CA ILE A 69 1.57 -2.98 8.75
C ILE A 69 2.39 -3.44 7.55
N ASN A 70 1.73 -3.66 6.41
CA ASN A 70 2.34 -3.72 5.09
C ASN A 70 1.53 -2.81 4.17
N GLU A 71 1.95 -1.55 4.05
CA GLU A 71 1.04 -0.47 3.67
C GLU A 71 1.64 0.56 2.72
N PHE A 72 0.73 1.18 1.97
CA PHE A 72 1.00 2.45 1.29
C PHE A 72 0.88 3.59 2.32
N VAL A 73 1.92 4.40 2.42
CA VAL A 73 2.08 5.51 3.37
C VAL A 73 2.50 6.81 2.66
N GLY A 74 2.37 6.83 1.33
CA GLY A 74 2.66 7.98 0.49
C GLY A 74 1.55 9.05 0.51
N SER A 75 1.51 9.88 -0.53
CA SER A 75 0.57 11.00 -0.63
C SER A 75 -0.90 10.59 -0.60
N ASN A 76 -1.73 11.40 0.06
CA ASN A 76 -3.19 11.26 0.03
C ASN A 76 -3.73 11.27 -1.41
N TRP A 77 -4.69 10.39 -1.69
CA TRP A 77 -5.26 10.12 -3.00
C TRP A 77 -4.19 9.99 -4.08
N LEU A 78 -3.05 9.35 -3.79
CA LEU A 78 -1.96 9.14 -4.74
C LEU A 78 -1.50 10.44 -5.45
N GLN A 79 -1.61 11.59 -4.77
CA GLN A 79 -1.21 12.90 -5.32
C GLN A 79 0.30 13.07 -5.23
N TYR A 80 1.00 12.42 -6.17
CA TYR A 80 2.46 12.36 -6.18
C TYR A 80 3.12 13.72 -6.44
N SER A 81 4.32 13.88 -5.88
CA SER A 81 5.13 15.08 -6.05
C SER A 81 5.57 15.26 -7.52
N LYS A 82 5.87 16.51 -7.91
CA LYS A 82 6.43 16.80 -9.25
C LYS A 82 7.70 16.00 -9.54
N LEU A 83 8.51 15.76 -8.51
CA LEU A 83 9.72 14.95 -8.61
C LEU A 83 9.36 13.50 -8.94
N GLN A 84 8.49 12.88 -8.16
CA GLN A 84 8.06 11.50 -8.39
C GLN A 84 7.41 11.31 -9.76
N LEU A 85 6.53 12.22 -10.19
CA LEU A 85 5.93 12.20 -11.53
C LEU A 85 6.99 12.27 -12.64
N LYS A 86 8.06 13.07 -12.47
CA LYS A 86 9.18 13.13 -13.41
C LYS A 86 9.89 11.78 -13.52
N TYR A 87 10.15 11.10 -12.39
CA TYR A 87 10.79 9.78 -12.37
C TYR A 87 9.90 8.70 -12.99
N ILE A 88 8.59 8.69 -12.69
CA ILE A 88 7.63 7.78 -13.31
C ILE A 88 7.63 7.93 -14.84
N ASN A 89 7.57 9.17 -15.36
CA ASN A 89 7.56 9.40 -16.80
C ASN A 89 8.90 9.05 -17.46
N LYS A 90 10.03 9.31 -16.79
CA LYS A 90 11.36 8.87 -17.26
C LYS A 90 11.46 7.34 -17.30
N ALA A 91 10.90 6.62 -16.33
CA ALA A 91 10.86 5.17 -16.35
C ALA A 91 10.00 4.65 -17.51
N ILE A 92 8.82 5.24 -17.74
CA ILE A 92 7.97 4.88 -18.88
C ILE A 92 8.69 5.11 -20.21
N SER A 93 9.47 6.19 -20.36
CA SER A 93 10.17 6.46 -21.63
C SER A 93 11.31 5.48 -21.94
N ILE A 94 11.88 4.83 -20.91
CA ILE A 94 12.90 3.77 -21.08
C ILE A 94 12.27 2.48 -21.64
N ILE A 95 11.01 2.19 -21.32
CA ILE A 95 10.35 0.96 -21.75
C ILE A 95 10.10 1.04 -23.28
N PRO A 96 10.59 0.06 -24.07
CA PRO A 96 10.29 -0.05 -25.50
C PRO A 96 8.78 0.00 -25.78
N LYS A 97 8.40 0.60 -26.90
CA LYS A 97 6.97 0.87 -27.21
C LYS A 97 6.15 -0.42 -27.24
N GLU A 98 6.70 -1.51 -27.76
CA GLU A 98 6.07 -2.83 -27.79
C GLU A 98 5.68 -3.34 -26.39
N TYR A 99 6.45 -3.01 -25.36
CA TYR A 99 6.21 -3.40 -23.97
C TYR A 99 5.39 -2.36 -23.19
N ARG A 100 4.86 -1.32 -23.86
CA ARG A 100 3.98 -0.29 -23.26
C ARG A 100 2.52 -0.44 -23.66
N LYS A 101 2.15 -1.49 -24.40
CA LYS A 101 0.75 -1.76 -24.77
C LYS A 101 -0.05 -2.13 -23.52
N ILE A 102 -1.09 -1.36 -23.20
CA ILE A 102 -1.96 -1.60 -22.05
C ILE A 102 -2.75 -2.89 -22.27
N PHE A 103 -2.82 -3.73 -21.24
CA PHE A 103 -3.42 -5.06 -21.29
C PHE A 103 -4.83 -5.03 -21.90
N LYS A 104 -5.09 -5.89 -22.89
CA LYS A 104 -6.38 -6.00 -23.60
C LYS A 104 -6.86 -4.72 -24.32
N THR A 105 -5.98 -3.75 -24.59
CA THR A 105 -6.32 -2.54 -25.37
C THR A 105 -5.36 -2.33 -26.54
N ASN A 106 -5.66 -1.38 -27.43
CA ASN A 106 -4.72 -0.89 -28.45
C ASN A 106 -4.03 0.42 -28.05
N ILE A 107 -4.08 0.77 -26.77
CA ILE A 107 -3.51 2.00 -26.22
C ILE A 107 -2.09 1.71 -25.71
N TYR A 108 -1.18 2.65 -25.93
CA TYR A 108 0.18 2.61 -25.43
C TYR A 108 0.37 3.62 -24.29
N LYS A 109 0.99 3.19 -23.20
CA LYS A 109 1.33 4.04 -22.07
C LYS A 109 2.50 4.94 -22.43
N ASN A 110 2.23 6.20 -22.76
CA ASN A 110 3.28 7.15 -23.12
C ASN A 110 3.66 8.08 -21.98
N ASN A 111 2.69 8.45 -21.14
CA ASN A 111 2.88 9.35 -20.02
C ASN A 111 2.02 8.90 -18.84
N TYR A 112 2.35 9.40 -17.65
CA TYR A 112 1.61 9.24 -16.41
C TYR A 112 1.42 10.61 -15.76
N TYR A 113 0.18 10.95 -15.42
CA TYR A 113 -0.17 12.26 -14.87
C TYR A 113 -0.73 12.18 -13.43
N GLY A 114 -0.76 10.99 -12.84
CA GLY A 114 -1.51 10.74 -11.61
C GLY A 114 -3.01 10.58 -11.85
N SER A 115 -3.73 10.22 -10.79
CA SER A 115 -5.19 10.23 -10.79
C SER A 115 -5.69 11.61 -10.37
N GLY A 116 -6.68 12.16 -11.07
CA GLY A 116 -7.35 13.37 -10.60
C GLY A 116 -8.13 13.08 -9.32
N ILE A 117 -8.08 13.99 -8.34
CA ILE A 117 -8.70 13.83 -7.01
C ILE A 117 -10.19 13.46 -7.13
N LEU A 118 -10.97 14.20 -7.94
CA LEU A 118 -12.40 13.91 -8.14
C LEU A 118 -12.63 12.49 -8.68
N ARG A 119 -11.78 12.02 -9.59
CA ARG A 119 -11.89 10.66 -10.13
C ARG A 119 -11.62 9.61 -9.06
N MET A 120 -10.65 9.85 -8.17
CA MET A 120 -10.40 8.95 -7.04
C MET A 120 -11.60 8.91 -6.11
N ILE A 121 -12.10 10.07 -5.69
CA ILE A 121 -13.25 10.16 -4.78
C ILE A 121 -14.49 9.46 -5.35
N ILE A 122 -14.75 9.59 -6.66
CA ILE A 122 -15.89 8.91 -7.30
C ILE A 122 -15.67 7.40 -7.40
N ALA A 123 -14.44 6.96 -7.67
CA ALA A 123 -14.12 5.53 -7.85
C ALA A 123 -14.10 4.79 -6.50
N ASP A 124 -13.43 5.38 -5.51
CA ASP A 124 -13.37 4.92 -4.13
C ASP A 124 -12.98 6.12 -3.24
N PRO A 125 -13.92 6.68 -2.44
CA PRO A 125 -13.63 7.82 -1.57
C PRO A 125 -12.69 7.48 -0.41
N SER A 126 -12.55 6.19 -0.07
CA SER A 126 -11.68 5.72 1.01
C SER A 126 -10.23 5.51 0.56
N GLU A 127 -10.01 5.27 -0.73
CA GLU A 127 -8.70 4.91 -1.28
C GLU A 127 -7.63 5.99 -1.04
N CYS A 128 -6.65 5.64 -0.20
CA CYS A 128 -5.52 6.49 0.17
C CYS A 128 -5.94 7.86 0.75
N VAL A 129 -7.06 7.92 1.46
CA VAL A 129 -7.68 9.20 1.89
C VAL A 129 -6.81 10.00 2.86
N ASP A 130 -6.07 9.33 3.74
CA ASP A 130 -5.22 9.95 4.78
C ASP A 130 -3.88 9.20 4.98
N SER A 131 -3.35 8.61 3.90
CA SER A 131 -2.14 7.78 3.93
C SER A 131 -0.90 8.49 4.49
N ILE A 132 -0.77 9.80 4.24
CA ILE A 132 0.40 10.58 4.68
C ILE A 132 0.50 10.68 6.21
N SER A 133 -0.63 10.52 6.90
CA SER A 133 -0.72 10.61 8.36
C SER A 133 -0.37 9.30 9.06
N ILE A 134 -0.25 8.18 8.34
CA ILE A 134 -0.04 6.84 8.92
C ILE A 134 1.24 6.77 9.76
N LEU A 135 2.40 7.02 9.16
CA LEU A 135 3.68 6.90 9.86
C LEU A 135 3.82 7.90 11.02
N PRO A 136 3.52 9.20 10.85
CA PRO A 136 3.54 10.14 11.97
C PRO A 136 2.65 9.69 13.14
N ALA A 137 1.43 9.22 12.87
CA ALA A 137 0.50 8.77 13.90
C ALA A 137 1.00 7.52 14.63
N ILE A 138 1.59 6.57 13.90
CA ILE A 138 2.19 5.37 14.49
C ILE A 138 3.38 5.74 15.36
N HIS A 139 4.32 6.55 14.86
CA HIS A 139 5.52 6.96 15.60
C HIS A 139 5.19 7.77 16.86
N GLU A 140 4.06 8.48 16.87
CA GLU A 140 3.58 9.17 18.08
C GLU A 140 3.21 8.18 19.20
N LYS A 141 2.48 7.11 18.87
CA LYS A 141 1.86 6.21 19.86
C LYS A 141 2.57 4.87 20.08
N PHE A 142 3.47 4.49 19.19
CA PHE A 142 4.15 3.21 19.21
C PHE A 142 5.68 3.36 19.15
N ASN A 143 6.38 2.42 19.77
CA ASN A 143 7.82 2.21 19.61
C ASN A 143 8.08 1.37 18.35
N THR A 144 8.99 1.80 17.49
CA THR A 144 9.37 1.05 16.29
C THR A 144 10.28 -0.12 16.66
N ILE A 145 9.83 -1.35 16.36
CA ILE A 145 10.66 -2.56 16.45
C ILE A 145 11.36 -2.80 15.11
N GLU A 146 10.60 -2.78 14.02
CA GLU A 146 11.09 -2.93 12.67
C GLU A 146 10.35 -1.98 11.73
N GLU A 147 11.09 -1.34 10.83
CA GLU A 147 10.50 -0.51 9.77
C GLU A 147 11.38 -0.64 8.52
N LYS A 148 10.80 -1.20 7.46
CA LYS A 148 11.45 -1.52 6.19
C LYS A 148 10.69 -0.86 5.05
N PHE A 149 11.28 0.22 4.56
CA PHE A 149 10.83 0.90 3.36
C PHE A 149 11.26 0.11 2.12
N TYR A 150 10.33 -0.14 1.20
CA TYR A 150 10.60 -0.97 0.01
C TYR A 150 10.25 -0.30 -1.34
N GLY A 151 10.05 1.01 -1.33
CA GLY A 151 9.88 1.84 -2.52
C GLY A 151 8.49 1.75 -3.14
N ASN A 152 8.45 1.40 -4.43
CA ASN A 152 7.29 1.46 -5.34
C ASN A 152 6.82 2.88 -5.70
N ASN A 153 7.65 3.90 -5.49
CA ASN A 153 7.34 5.26 -5.89
C ASN A 153 7.29 5.41 -7.43
N ILE A 154 8.05 4.59 -8.16
CA ILE A 154 8.06 4.53 -9.62
C ILE A 154 7.34 3.29 -10.12
N LEU A 155 7.75 2.11 -9.63
CA LEU A 155 7.43 0.81 -10.23
C LEU A 155 5.95 0.55 -10.37
N GLN A 156 5.18 0.77 -9.30
CA GLN A 156 3.73 0.56 -9.30
C GLN A 156 3.09 1.41 -10.41
N SER A 157 3.43 2.70 -10.48
CA SER A 157 2.84 3.62 -11.44
C SER A 157 3.33 3.40 -12.86
N ALA A 158 4.62 3.13 -13.07
CA ALA A 158 5.20 2.90 -14.39
C ALA A 158 4.68 1.59 -15.00
N LEU A 159 4.70 0.48 -14.24
CA LEU A 159 4.37 -0.85 -14.73
C LEU A 159 2.87 -1.19 -14.68
N LYS A 160 2.04 -0.38 -14.00
CA LYS A 160 0.58 -0.57 -13.99
C LYS A 160 0.03 -0.74 -15.41
N ASP A 161 -0.77 -1.79 -15.59
CA ASP A 161 -1.42 -2.23 -16.83
C ASP A 161 -0.48 -2.70 -17.96
N ILE A 162 0.84 -2.64 -17.78
CA ILE A 162 1.84 -3.07 -18.77
C ILE A 162 2.80 -4.15 -18.25
N SER A 163 2.75 -4.47 -16.96
CA SER A 163 3.62 -5.48 -16.31
C SER A 163 3.52 -6.88 -16.94
N HIS A 164 2.39 -7.21 -17.58
CA HIS A 164 2.20 -8.47 -18.29
C HIS A 164 3.24 -8.73 -19.40
N HIS A 165 3.85 -7.68 -19.96
CA HIS A 165 4.95 -7.82 -20.92
C HIS A 165 6.23 -8.38 -20.30
N PHE A 166 6.36 -8.36 -18.98
CA PHE A 166 7.55 -8.74 -18.22
C PHE A 166 7.40 -10.08 -17.47
N VAL A 167 6.33 -10.84 -17.71
CA VAL A 167 6.15 -12.19 -17.15
C VAL A 167 7.21 -13.14 -17.70
N GLU A 168 7.38 -13.14 -19.02
CA GLU A 168 8.46 -13.87 -19.69
C GLU A 168 9.63 -12.94 -19.97
N LEU A 169 10.76 -13.22 -19.32
CA LEU A 169 11.95 -12.40 -19.39
C LEU A 169 12.91 -12.86 -20.49
N ASN A 170 13.37 -11.90 -21.28
CA ASN A 170 14.52 -12.03 -22.17
C ASN A 170 15.62 -11.04 -21.72
N PRO A 171 16.85 -11.08 -22.29
CA PRO A 171 17.93 -10.17 -21.88
C PRO A 171 17.55 -8.68 -22.00
N GLU A 172 16.77 -8.30 -23.00
CA GLU A 172 16.30 -6.93 -23.20
C GLU A 172 15.35 -6.48 -22.08
N LYS A 173 14.31 -7.27 -21.78
CA LYS A 173 13.34 -6.98 -20.72
C LYS A 173 14.00 -6.92 -19.35
N LYS A 174 14.98 -7.81 -19.08
CA LYS A 174 15.79 -7.75 -17.85
C LYS A 174 16.55 -6.43 -17.76
N LYS A 175 17.21 -6.02 -18.85
CA LYS A 175 17.91 -4.74 -18.91
C LYS A 175 16.98 -3.56 -18.63
N VAL A 176 15.80 -3.54 -19.23
CA VAL A 176 14.78 -2.50 -19.00
C VAL A 176 14.36 -2.46 -17.53
N LEU A 177 14.06 -3.62 -16.92
CA LEU A 177 13.68 -3.67 -15.50
C LEU A 177 14.81 -3.18 -14.60
N HIS A 178 16.06 -3.63 -14.82
CA HIS A 178 17.21 -3.15 -14.07
C HIS A 178 17.36 -1.63 -14.15
N GLN A 179 17.23 -1.04 -15.34
CA GLN A 179 17.30 0.41 -15.50
C GLN A 179 16.21 1.15 -14.71
N ILE A 180 15.00 0.58 -14.60
CA ILE A 180 13.91 1.18 -13.82
C ILE A 180 14.13 0.97 -12.32
N PHE A 181 14.68 -0.18 -11.91
CA PHE A 181 15.06 -0.43 -10.51
C PHE A 181 16.15 0.53 -10.05
N ASP A 182 17.21 0.71 -10.84
CA ASP A 182 18.28 1.67 -10.54
C ASP A 182 17.72 3.09 -10.39
N MET A 183 16.69 3.44 -11.16
CA MET A 183 16.01 4.73 -11.04
C MET A 183 15.13 4.87 -9.80
N GLU A 184 14.52 3.78 -9.34
CA GLU A 184 13.77 3.74 -8.09
C GLU A 184 14.73 3.96 -6.92
N ASP A 185 15.87 3.25 -6.91
CA ASP A 185 16.92 3.42 -5.91
C ASP A 185 17.45 4.87 -5.90
N GLU A 186 17.70 5.45 -7.09
CA GLU A 186 18.12 6.85 -7.22
C GLU A 186 17.05 7.83 -6.68
N LEU A 187 15.76 7.51 -6.80
CA LEU A 187 14.69 8.34 -6.25
C LEU A 187 14.63 8.23 -4.72
N LEU A 188 14.78 7.02 -4.17
CA LEU A 188 14.69 6.74 -2.74
C LEU A 188 15.80 7.42 -1.92
N GLU A 189 16.94 7.78 -2.53
CA GLU A 189 17.96 8.62 -1.89
C GLU A 189 17.47 10.03 -1.52
N LYS A 190 16.43 10.53 -2.20
CA LYS A 190 15.96 11.93 -2.11
C LYS A 190 14.45 12.07 -1.87
N HIS A 191 13.71 10.97 -1.86
CA HIS A 191 12.26 10.95 -1.69
C HIS A 191 11.90 9.77 -0.78
N PRO A 192 11.02 9.97 0.23
CA PRO A 192 10.60 8.88 1.09
C PRO A 192 9.87 7.80 0.27
N SER A 193 10.01 6.56 0.73
CA SER A 193 9.30 5.42 0.14
C SER A 193 7.79 5.57 0.31
N ASP A 194 7.04 5.20 -0.73
CA ASP A 194 5.58 5.19 -0.67
C ASP A 194 5.03 3.97 0.08
N PHE A 195 5.86 2.94 0.28
CA PHE A 195 5.45 1.74 0.98
C PHE A 195 6.39 1.34 2.10
N VAL A 196 5.83 0.69 3.11
CA VAL A 196 6.54 0.26 4.30
C VAL A 196 5.98 -1.06 4.83
N PHE A 197 6.88 -1.93 5.26
CA PHE A 197 6.57 -2.99 6.20
C PHE A 197 7.04 -2.55 7.58
N GLY A 198 6.17 -2.62 8.59
CA GLY A 198 6.48 -2.14 9.94
C GLY A 198 5.93 -3.05 11.03
N ILE A 199 6.70 -3.17 12.11
CA ILE A 199 6.32 -3.82 13.37
C ILE A 199 6.55 -2.80 14.49
N TYR A 200 5.50 -2.53 15.25
CA TYR A 200 5.50 -1.52 16.29
C TYR A 200 4.90 -2.07 17.58
N GLU A 201 5.44 -1.66 18.73
CA GLU A 201 4.93 -2.00 20.05
C GLU A 201 4.28 -0.78 20.70
N MET A 202 3.11 -0.97 21.31
CA MET A 202 2.39 0.13 21.95
C MET A 202 3.22 0.78 23.07
N LYS A 203 3.36 2.11 23.05
CA LYS A 203 4.02 2.83 24.16
C LYS A 203 3.23 2.65 25.45
N THR A 204 3.97 2.53 26.55
CA THR A 204 3.42 2.43 27.91
C THR A 204 2.98 3.79 28.44
#